data_AF-A0A4Z1C2P6-F1
#
_entry.id   AF-A0A4Z1C2P6-F1
#
_cell.length_a   1.000
_cell.length_b   1.000
_cell.length_c   1.000
_cell.angle_alpha   90.00
_cell.angle_beta   90.00
_cell.angle_gamma   90.00
#
_symmetry.space_group_name_H-M   'P 1'
#
loop_
_entity.id
_entity.type
_entity.pdbx_description
1 polymer ?
#
loop_
_entity_poly.entity_id
_entity_poly.type
_entity_poly.pdbx_seq_one_letter_code
_entity_poly.pdbx_strand_id
1 'polypeptide(L)'
;MGRKNKKSKKEDIAKNTIRKEFVSTKTSNLISILLFVIAFVFYKKDELILFNVGWRYYIVLFIFTLIFVFLILNIPILKRKLVETGYRKDIVLISIYYSIFLSISFYYVSKFIVNDLAKEPIIIENCEILKLKESRYSYDININFKGYEESINLDKDAFQKLENADLNKNHAIIKVRPSIFNIYVVENVLIESKNLPK
;
A
#
# COMPACT_ATOMS: atom_id res chain seq x y z
N MET A 1 -14.30 64.98 -5.80
CA MET A 1 -13.90 63.79 -6.60
C MET A 1 -13.26 62.76 -5.68
N GLY A 2 -13.58 61.46 -5.78
CA GLY A 2 -12.81 60.42 -5.05
C GLY A 2 -13.51 59.15 -4.56
N ARG A 3 -14.68 58.75 -5.09
CA ARG A 3 -15.43 57.56 -4.61
C ARG A 3 -15.34 56.30 -5.50
N LYS A 4 -14.41 56.21 -6.46
CA LYS A 4 -14.36 55.11 -7.44
C LYS A 4 -13.41 53.93 -7.15
N ASN A 5 -12.50 53.99 -6.17
CA ASN A 5 -11.44 52.96 -6.00
C ASN A 5 -11.69 51.83 -4.99
N LYS A 6 -12.83 51.78 -4.30
CA LYS A 6 -13.10 50.71 -3.31
C LYS A 6 -13.74 49.43 -3.91
N LYS A 7 -14.41 49.53 -5.07
CA LYS A 7 -15.04 48.39 -5.74
C LYS A 7 -14.02 47.51 -6.48
N SER A 8 -13.09 48.11 -7.25
CA SER A 8 -12.08 47.34 -7.99
C SER A 8 -11.16 46.52 -7.09
N LYS A 9 -10.71 47.10 -5.96
CA LYS A 9 -9.87 46.37 -4.99
C LYS A 9 -10.56 45.13 -4.40
N LYS A 10 -11.88 45.17 -4.16
CA LYS A 10 -12.62 44.00 -3.64
C LYS A 10 -12.86 42.94 -4.71
N GLU A 11 -13.12 43.35 -5.96
CA GLU A 11 -13.23 42.44 -7.09
C GLU A 11 -11.88 41.78 -7.43
N ASP A 12 -10.77 42.51 -7.39
CA ASP A 12 -9.42 41.98 -7.62
C ASP A 12 -8.98 41.01 -6.52
N ILE A 13 -9.34 41.28 -5.26
CA ILE A 13 -9.10 40.35 -4.15
C ILE A 13 -9.93 39.08 -4.35
N ALA A 14 -11.23 39.19 -4.63
CA ALA A 14 -12.09 38.03 -4.86
C ALA A 14 -11.61 37.18 -6.05
N LYS A 15 -11.21 37.81 -7.15
CA LYS A 15 -10.69 37.15 -8.35
C LYS A 15 -9.36 36.44 -8.08
N ASN A 16 -8.48 37.02 -7.25
CA ASN A 16 -7.24 36.37 -6.83
C ASN A 16 -7.46 35.23 -5.83
N THR A 17 -8.44 35.34 -4.93
CA THR A 17 -8.80 34.24 -4.01
C THR A 17 -9.37 33.06 -4.78
N ILE A 18 -10.32 33.30 -5.69
CA ILE A 18 -10.91 32.27 -6.56
C ILE A 18 -9.84 31.63 -7.46
N ARG A 19 -8.93 32.43 -8.04
CA ARG A 19 -7.85 31.91 -8.88
C ARG A 19 -6.83 31.09 -8.08
N LYS A 20 -6.53 31.48 -6.82
CA LYS A 20 -5.68 30.69 -5.92
C LYS A 20 -6.34 29.39 -5.49
N GLU A 21 -7.63 29.40 -5.12
CA GLU A 21 -8.41 28.19 -4.80
C GLU A 21 -8.52 27.25 -6.01
N PHE A 22 -8.78 27.78 -7.20
CA PHE A 22 -8.92 27.00 -8.43
C PHE A 22 -7.60 26.39 -8.91
N VAL A 23 -6.49 27.14 -8.79
CA VAL A 23 -5.15 26.61 -9.07
C VAL A 23 -4.75 25.57 -8.03
N SER A 24 -5.02 25.82 -6.74
CA SER A 24 -4.75 24.89 -5.64
C SER A 24 -5.50 23.57 -5.78
N THR A 25 -6.77 23.60 -6.18
CA THR A 25 -7.59 22.38 -6.37
C THR A 25 -7.15 21.59 -7.60
N LYS A 26 -6.82 22.28 -8.71
CA LYS A 26 -6.35 21.61 -9.93
C LYS A 26 -4.96 20.99 -9.78
N THR A 27 -4.04 21.67 -9.10
CA THR A 27 -2.72 21.11 -8.77
C THR A 27 -2.82 19.99 -7.74
N SER A 28 -3.67 20.13 -6.72
CA SER A 28 -3.93 19.07 -5.73
C SER A 28 -4.52 17.81 -6.37
N ASN A 29 -5.44 17.94 -7.32
CA ASN A 29 -6.00 16.80 -8.04
C ASN A 29 -4.97 16.14 -8.96
N LEU A 30 -4.14 16.93 -9.66
CA LEU A 30 -3.03 16.41 -10.48
C LEU A 30 -2.01 15.65 -9.62
N ILE A 31 -1.66 16.21 -8.46
CA ILE A 31 -0.78 15.55 -7.49
C ILE A 31 -1.42 14.25 -7.00
N SER A 32 -2.71 14.26 -6.66
CA SER A 32 -3.43 13.06 -6.20
C SER A 32 -3.48 11.97 -7.27
N ILE A 33 -3.70 12.33 -8.55
CA ILE A 33 -3.68 11.40 -9.68
C ILE A 33 -2.27 10.84 -9.89
N LEU A 34 -1.25 11.69 -9.89
CA LEU A 34 0.14 11.25 -10.03
C LEU A 34 0.53 10.29 -8.90
N LEU A 35 0.11 10.59 -7.67
CA LEU A 35 0.35 9.74 -6.50
C LEU A 35 -0.41 8.42 -6.58
N PHE A 36 -1.65 8.43 -7.08
CA PHE A 36 -2.40 7.21 -7.35
C PHE A 36 -1.69 6.34 -8.39
N VAL A 37 -1.18 6.95 -9.48
CA VAL A 37 -0.39 6.25 -10.50
C VAL A 37 0.88 5.64 -9.89
N ILE A 38 1.60 6.40 -9.06
CA ILE A 38 2.81 5.91 -8.38
C ILE A 38 2.45 4.73 -7.46
N ALA A 39 1.45 4.88 -6.59
CA ALA A 39 0.99 3.82 -5.69
C ALA A 39 0.53 2.57 -6.45
N PHE A 40 -0.18 2.76 -7.57
CA PHE A 40 -0.65 1.69 -8.45
C PHE A 40 0.51 0.96 -9.15
N VAL A 41 1.51 1.70 -9.65
CA VAL A 41 2.72 1.12 -10.26
C VAL A 41 3.50 0.30 -9.24
N PHE A 42 3.62 0.80 -8.00
CA PHE A 42 4.26 0.06 -6.93
C PHE A 42 3.48 -1.21 -6.60
N TYR A 43 2.16 -1.13 -6.42
CA TYR A 43 1.31 -2.28 -6.14
C TYR A 43 1.40 -3.36 -7.22
N LYS A 44 1.41 -2.96 -8.50
CA LYS A 44 1.51 -3.90 -9.61
C LYS A 44 2.90 -4.57 -9.72
N LYS A 45 3.93 -4.00 -9.11
CA LYS A 45 5.32 -4.50 -9.13
C LYS A 45 5.75 -5.11 -7.79
N ASP A 46 4.83 -5.35 -6.86
CA ASP A 46 5.14 -6.02 -5.59
C ASP A 46 5.31 -7.53 -5.83
N GLU A 47 6.52 -7.93 -6.18
CA GLU A 47 6.88 -9.34 -6.44
C GLU A 47 7.17 -10.13 -5.15
N LEU A 48 7.37 -9.44 -4.03
CA LEU A 48 7.81 -10.05 -2.78
C LEU A 48 6.62 -10.46 -1.92
N ILE A 49 6.33 -11.75 -1.82
CA ILE A 49 5.22 -12.26 -1.00
C ILE A 49 5.74 -12.61 0.40
N LEU A 50 5.03 -12.12 1.44
CA LEU A 50 5.33 -12.41 2.84
C LEU A 50 4.14 -13.11 3.50
N PHE A 51 4.36 -14.29 4.09
CA PHE A 51 3.36 -14.96 4.92
C PHE A 51 3.50 -14.58 6.38
N ASN A 52 2.40 -14.77 7.10
CA ASN A 52 2.18 -14.42 8.50
C ASN A 52 2.25 -12.91 8.77
N VAL A 53 1.99 -12.09 7.75
CA VAL A 53 1.87 -10.63 7.86
C VAL A 53 0.40 -10.24 7.90
N GLY A 54 -0.16 -10.22 9.10
CA GLY A 54 -1.56 -9.81 9.29
C GLY A 54 -1.80 -8.33 8.96
N TRP A 55 -3.04 -7.99 8.57
CA TRP A 55 -3.49 -6.61 8.30
C TRP A 55 -3.17 -5.62 9.42
N ARG A 56 -3.04 -6.09 10.66
CA ARG A 56 -2.67 -5.30 11.84
C ARG A 56 -1.30 -4.62 11.69
N TYR A 57 -0.35 -5.27 11.01
CA TYR A 57 0.98 -4.70 10.76
C TYR A 57 0.88 -3.38 9.98
N TYR A 58 0.03 -3.35 8.96
CA TYR A 58 -0.21 -2.17 8.12
C TYR A 58 -0.84 -1.02 8.90
N ILE A 59 -1.73 -1.33 9.85
CA ILE A 59 -2.32 -0.31 10.74
C ILE A 59 -1.28 0.26 11.69
N VAL A 60 -0.45 -0.59 12.29
CA VAL A 60 0.63 -0.12 13.17
C VAL A 60 1.58 0.78 12.40
N LEU A 61 1.96 0.38 11.19
CA LEU A 61 2.80 1.17 10.29
C LEU A 61 2.15 2.52 9.97
N PHE A 62 0.86 2.53 9.63
CA PHE A 62 0.11 3.75 9.33
C PHE A 62 -0.02 4.68 10.54
N ILE A 63 -0.30 4.15 11.73
CA ILE A 63 -0.37 4.95 12.96
C ILE A 63 1.01 5.53 13.27
N PHE A 64 2.08 4.76 13.09
CA PHE A 64 3.44 5.23 13.28
C PHE A 64 3.78 6.38 12.31
N THR A 65 3.46 6.24 11.02
CA THR A 65 3.68 7.33 10.05
C THR A 65 2.81 8.55 10.38
N LEU A 66 1.59 8.34 10.87
CA LEU A 66 0.71 9.42 11.32
C LEU A 66 1.30 10.24 12.45
N ILE A 67 1.78 9.57 13.50
CA ILE A 67 2.44 10.23 14.62
C ILE A 67 3.70 10.96 14.13
N PHE A 68 4.51 10.30 13.31
CA PHE A 68 5.75 10.87 12.79
C PHE A 68 5.52 12.16 11.99
N VAL A 69 4.58 12.14 11.04
CA VAL A 69 4.22 13.32 10.25
C VAL A 69 3.65 14.43 11.14
N PHE A 70 2.78 14.07 12.08
CA PHE A 70 2.19 15.04 13.00
C PHE A 70 3.25 15.74 13.86
N LEU A 71 4.26 15.01 14.33
CA LEU A 71 5.40 15.57 15.07
C LEU A 71 6.20 16.54 14.20
N ILE A 72 6.52 16.17 12.95
CA ILE A 72 7.23 17.04 12.01
C ILE A 72 6.48 18.35 11.79
N LEU A 73 5.18 18.28 11.55
CA LEU A 73 4.36 19.48 11.31
C LEU A 73 4.20 20.37 12.56
N ASN A 74 4.41 19.80 13.75
CA ASN A 74 4.39 20.55 15.01
C ASN A 74 5.75 21.14 15.41
N ILE A 75 6.83 20.89 14.67
CA ILE A 75 8.13 21.53 14.88
C ILE A 75 7.92 23.07 14.81
N PRO A 76 8.44 23.86 15.77
CA PRO A 76 8.13 25.28 15.88
C PRO A 76 8.33 26.10 14.60
N ILE A 77 9.37 25.78 13.83
CA ILE A 77 9.70 26.46 12.56
C ILE A 77 8.62 26.20 11.50
N LEU A 78 8.21 24.94 11.34
CA LEU A 78 7.18 24.52 10.39
C LEU A 78 5.79 24.99 10.83
N LYS A 79 5.49 24.85 12.13
CA LYS A 79 4.23 25.28 12.74
C LYS A 79 4.00 26.78 12.58
N ARG A 80 5.03 27.62 12.77
CA ARG A 80 4.93 29.08 12.56
C ARG A 80 4.56 29.41 11.10
N LYS A 81 5.25 28.81 10.13
CA LYS A 81 4.94 28.99 8.70
C LYS A 81 3.52 28.53 8.32
N LEU A 82 3.04 27.44 8.90
CA LEU A 82 1.68 26.93 8.69
C LEU A 82 0.61 27.84 9.30
N VAL A 83 0.89 28.45 10.45
CA VAL A 83 0.00 29.42 11.09
C VAL A 83 -0.05 30.74 10.30
N GLU A 84 1.10 31.22 9.81
CA GLU A 84 1.18 32.42 8.95
C GLU A 84 0.39 32.27 7.64
N THR A 85 0.29 31.05 7.12
CA THR A 85 -0.45 30.74 5.89
C THR A 85 -1.93 30.44 6.11
N GLY A 86 -2.42 30.42 7.36
CA GLY A 86 -3.83 30.23 7.71
C GLY A 86 -4.31 28.78 7.81
N TYR A 87 -3.44 27.79 7.55
CA TYR A 87 -3.79 26.36 7.47
C TYR A 87 -3.82 25.63 8.82
N ARG A 88 -3.97 26.36 9.94
CA ARG A 88 -3.87 25.76 11.30
C ARG A 88 -4.88 24.64 11.55
N LYS A 89 -6.07 24.73 10.94
CA LYS A 89 -7.12 23.69 11.04
C LYS A 89 -6.87 22.49 10.11
N ASP A 90 -6.07 22.67 9.07
CA ASP A 90 -5.81 21.65 8.06
C ASP A 90 -4.59 20.78 8.40
N ILE A 91 -3.85 21.10 9.47
CA ILE A 91 -2.67 20.33 9.91
C ILE A 91 -3.00 18.85 10.09
N VAL A 92 -4.17 18.53 10.66
CA VAL A 92 -4.60 17.14 10.87
C VAL A 92 -4.86 16.45 9.52
N LEU A 93 -5.56 17.11 8.61
CA LEU A 93 -5.87 16.58 7.28
C LEU A 93 -4.60 16.36 6.45
N ILE A 94 -3.70 17.35 6.47
CA ILE A 94 -2.38 17.28 5.84
C ILE A 94 -1.56 16.13 6.44
N SER A 95 -1.61 15.94 7.76
CA SER A 95 -0.94 14.82 8.42
C SER A 95 -1.46 13.49 7.90
N ILE A 96 -2.78 13.29 7.88
CA ILE A 96 -3.41 12.06 7.37
C ILE A 96 -2.97 11.80 5.93
N TYR A 97 -3.02 12.82 5.07
CA TYR A 97 -2.65 12.71 3.66
C TYR A 97 -1.19 12.23 3.48
N TYR A 98 -0.24 12.89 4.14
CA TYR A 98 1.17 12.50 4.05
C TYR A 98 1.45 11.16 4.71
N SER A 99 0.65 10.76 5.70
CA SER A 99 0.85 9.49 6.41
C SER A 99 0.39 8.30 5.59
N ILE A 100 -0.71 8.45 4.84
CA ILE A 100 -1.12 7.48 3.83
C ILE A 100 0.01 7.31 2.82
N PHE A 101 0.56 8.42 2.31
CA PHE A 101 1.63 8.37 1.33
C PHE A 101 2.89 7.68 1.86
N LEU A 102 3.39 8.13 3.01
CA LEU A 102 4.61 7.56 3.60
C LEU A 102 4.42 6.11 4.00
N SER A 103 3.22 5.70 4.44
CA SER A 103 2.96 4.30 4.83
C SER A 103 3.19 3.33 3.67
N ILE A 104 2.93 3.75 2.43
CA ILE A 104 3.21 2.93 1.23
C ILE A 104 4.72 2.71 1.07
N SER A 105 5.52 3.79 1.10
CA SER A 105 6.98 3.66 0.99
C SER A 105 7.57 2.85 2.14
N PHE A 106 7.12 3.09 3.38
CA PHE A 106 7.56 2.34 4.55
C PHE A 106 7.22 0.86 4.43
N TYR A 107 6.07 0.50 3.85
CA TYR A 107 5.69 -0.90 3.64
C TYR A 107 6.71 -1.61 2.74
N TYR A 108 7.06 -1.05 1.58
CA TYR A 108 8.05 -1.66 0.69
C TYR A 108 9.44 -1.74 1.31
N VAL A 109 9.89 -0.67 1.97
CA VAL A 109 11.17 -0.66 2.66
C VAL A 109 11.20 -1.74 3.75
N SER A 110 10.12 -1.87 4.51
CA SER A 110 10.01 -2.89 5.56
C SER A 110 10.05 -4.30 4.97
N LYS A 111 9.32 -4.55 3.88
CA LYS A 111 9.38 -5.85 3.18
C LYS A 111 10.80 -6.17 2.71
N PHE A 112 11.50 -5.18 2.13
CA PHE A 112 12.87 -5.36 1.66
C PHE A 112 13.83 -5.69 2.80
N ILE A 113 13.71 -4.98 3.93
CA ILE A 113 14.50 -5.26 5.15
C ILE A 113 14.20 -6.68 5.65
N VAL A 114 12.92 -7.09 5.72
CA VAL A 114 12.54 -8.45 6.13
C VAL A 114 13.18 -9.49 5.21
N ASN A 115 13.19 -9.25 3.90
CA ASN A 115 13.82 -10.14 2.91
C ASN A 115 15.34 -10.21 3.04
N ASP A 116 16.02 -9.09 3.30
CA ASP A 116 17.47 -9.08 3.46
C ASP A 116 17.90 -9.76 4.77
N LEU A 117 17.10 -9.59 5.83
CA LEU A 117 17.28 -10.26 7.13
C LEU A 117 16.89 -11.74 7.12
N ALA A 118 16.02 -12.16 6.19
CA ALA A 118 15.64 -13.56 6.04
C ALA A 118 16.73 -14.31 5.27
N LYS A 119 17.80 -14.76 5.92
CA LYS A 119 18.80 -15.64 5.29
C LYS A 119 19.09 -16.86 6.17
N GLU A 120 18.93 -18.02 5.53
CA GLU A 120 19.07 -19.42 5.95
C GLU A 120 18.38 -19.91 7.24
N PRO A 121 17.82 -21.16 7.25
CA PRO A 121 17.68 -22.10 6.13
C PRO A 121 16.38 -21.89 5.31
N ILE A 122 16.41 -22.24 4.02
CA ILE A 122 15.19 -22.32 3.19
C ILE A 122 14.36 -23.53 3.65
N ILE A 123 13.08 -23.30 3.92
CA ILE A 123 12.12 -24.33 4.32
C ILE A 123 11.20 -24.63 3.14
N ILE A 124 10.89 -25.91 2.94
CA ILE A 124 9.92 -26.36 1.96
C ILE A 124 8.70 -26.87 2.73
N GLU A 125 7.54 -26.29 2.46
CA GLU A 125 6.28 -26.65 3.11
C GLU A 125 5.26 -27.15 2.07
N ASN A 126 4.62 -28.27 2.38
CA ASN A 126 3.51 -28.80 1.58
C ASN A 126 2.20 -28.29 2.18
N CYS A 127 1.56 -27.35 1.48
CA CYS A 127 0.37 -26.66 1.94
C CYS A 127 -0.88 -27.20 1.25
N GLU A 128 -1.94 -27.40 2.02
CA GLU A 128 -3.27 -27.72 1.49
C GLU A 128 -3.86 -26.49 0.81
N ILE A 129 -4.50 -26.70 -0.34
CA ILE A 129 -5.24 -25.65 -1.06
C ILE A 129 -6.66 -25.61 -0.50
N LEU A 130 -7.03 -24.49 0.10
CA LEU A 130 -8.33 -24.33 0.76
C LEU A 130 -9.40 -23.85 -0.22
N LYS A 131 -9.08 -22.84 -1.05
CA LYS A 131 -10.01 -22.26 -2.03
C LYS A 131 -9.29 -21.48 -3.12
N LEU A 132 -9.97 -21.35 -4.25
CA LEU A 132 -9.64 -20.46 -5.34
C LEU A 132 -10.57 -19.25 -5.30
N LYS A 133 -10.03 -18.05 -5.56
CA LYS A 133 -10.81 -16.82 -5.59
C LYS A 133 -10.39 -15.95 -6.77
N GLU A 134 -11.29 -15.82 -7.73
CA GLU A 134 -11.14 -14.82 -8.78
C GLU A 134 -11.67 -13.45 -8.31
N SER A 135 -10.91 -12.41 -8.57
CA SER A 135 -11.32 -11.02 -8.41
C SER A 135 -11.12 -10.25 -9.72
N ARG A 136 -11.71 -9.06 -9.82
CA ARG A 136 -11.59 -8.21 -11.03
C ARG A 136 -10.12 -7.92 -11.41
N TYR A 137 -9.19 -8.03 -10.47
CA TYR A 137 -7.78 -7.65 -10.64
C TYR A 137 -6.77 -8.71 -10.18
N SER A 138 -7.21 -9.86 -9.65
CA SER A 138 -6.32 -10.91 -9.12
C SER A 138 -6.95 -12.28 -9.25
N TYR A 139 -6.08 -13.30 -9.33
CA TYR A 139 -6.45 -14.70 -9.33
C TYR A 139 -5.80 -15.34 -8.12
N ASP A 140 -6.51 -15.39 -7.01
CA ASP A 140 -5.92 -15.75 -5.72
C ASP A 140 -6.15 -17.22 -5.38
N ILE A 141 -5.13 -17.87 -4.84
CA ILE A 141 -5.21 -19.17 -4.19
C ILE A 141 -5.00 -18.99 -2.69
N ASN A 142 -5.93 -19.53 -1.90
CA ASN A 142 -5.79 -19.55 -0.46
C ASN A 142 -5.34 -20.93 -0.01
N ILE A 143 -4.33 -20.94 0.83
CA ILE A 143 -3.61 -22.13 1.27
C ILE A 143 -3.53 -22.14 2.80
N ASN A 144 -3.36 -23.33 3.37
CA ASN A 144 -3.02 -23.47 4.78
C ASN A 144 -1.50 -23.58 4.96
N PHE A 145 -0.87 -22.49 5.39
CA PHE A 145 0.54 -22.45 5.72
C PHE A 145 0.71 -22.44 7.25
N LYS A 146 1.21 -23.56 7.82
CA LYS A 146 1.45 -23.72 9.26
C LYS A 146 0.27 -23.33 10.17
N GLY A 147 -0.96 -23.62 9.74
CA GLY A 147 -2.18 -23.32 10.49
C GLY A 147 -2.76 -21.92 10.24
N TYR A 148 -2.13 -21.13 9.36
CA TYR A 148 -2.62 -19.82 8.93
C TYR A 148 -3.12 -19.88 7.49
N GLU A 149 -4.25 -19.22 7.23
CA GLU A 149 -4.76 -19.03 5.87
C GLU A 149 -3.99 -17.91 5.19
N GLU A 150 -3.22 -18.26 4.15
CA GLU A 150 -2.43 -17.32 3.36
C GLU A 150 -2.97 -17.26 1.92
N SER A 151 -2.83 -16.10 1.28
CA SER A 151 -3.30 -15.87 -0.08
C SER A 151 -2.13 -15.59 -1.01
N ILE A 152 -2.07 -16.28 -2.15
CA ILE A 152 -1.08 -16.07 -3.20
C ILE A 152 -1.80 -15.66 -4.47
N ASN A 153 -1.33 -14.60 -5.13
CA ASN A 153 -1.82 -14.25 -6.46
C ASN A 153 -1.11 -15.11 -7.50
N LEU A 154 -1.88 -15.74 -8.39
CA LEU A 154 -1.41 -16.59 -9.47
C LEU A 154 -1.55 -15.90 -10.82
N ASP A 155 -0.76 -16.35 -11.77
CA ASP A 155 -1.02 -16.06 -13.17
C ASP A 155 -2.34 -16.69 -13.61
N LYS A 156 -3.04 -16.02 -14.53
CA LYS A 156 -4.33 -16.46 -15.05
C LYS A 156 -4.30 -17.91 -15.55
N ASP A 157 -3.25 -18.28 -16.29
CA ASP A 157 -3.12 -19.63 -16.85
C ASP A 157 -2.94 -20.69 -15.76
N ALA A 158 -2.21 -20.38 -14.69
CA ALA A 158 -2.03 -21.28 -13.54
C ALA A 158 -3.33 -21.42 -12.74
N PHE A 159 -4.06 -20.32 -12.54
CA PHE A 159 -5.36 -20.33 -11.88
C PHE A 159 -6.38 -21.18 -12.65
N GLN A 160 -6.51 -20.99 -13.96
CA GLN A 160 -7.45 -21.76 -14.78
C GLN A 160 -7.13 -23.26 -14.79
N LYS A 161 -5.85 -23.65 -14.77
CA LYS A 161 -5.45 -25.06 -14.64
C LYS A 161 -5.91 -25.66 -13.31
N LEU A 162 -5.85 -24.88 -12.23
CA LEU A 162 -6.28 -25.29 -10.90
C LEU A 162 -7.81 -25.33 -10.74
N GLU A 163 -8.52 -24.36 -11.33
CA GLU A 163 -9.98 -24.27 -11.29
C GLU A 163 -10.64 -25.50 -11.94
N ASN A 164 -10.03 -26.01 -13.01
CA ASN A 164 -10.49 -27.20 -13.71
C ASN A 164 -10.04 -28.52 -13.03
N ALA A 165 -9.28 -28.46 -11.93
CA ALA A 165 -8.77 -29.62 -11.23
C ALA A 165 -9.47 -29.86 -9.88
N ASP A 166 -9.48 -31.11 -9.41
CA ASP A 166 -10.00 -31.49 -8.10
C ASP A 166 -9.07 -30.98 -6.98
N LEU A 167 -9.49 -29.91 -6.27
CA LEU A 167 -8.70 -29.21 -5.25
C LEU A 167 -8.20 -30.13 -4.14
N ASN A 168 -9.00 -31.11 -3.72
CA ASN A 168 -8.67 -32.04 -2.63
C ASN A 168 -7.49 -32.98 -2.95
N LYS A 169 -7.04 -33.00 -4.20
CA LYS A 169 -5.93 -33.83 -4.70
C LYS A 169 -4.70 -33.00 -5.08
N ASN A 170 -4.73 -31.69 -4.81
CA ASN A 170 -3.69 -30.74 -5.16
C ASN A 170 -3.06 -30.19 -3.88
N HIS A 171 -1.74 -29.98 -3.91
CA HIS A 171 -1.00 -29.33 -2.83
C HIS A 171 -0.10 -28.24 -3.41
N ALA A 172 0.06 -27.16 -2.65
CA ALA A 172 1.03 -26.12 -2.98
C ALA A 172 2.34 -26.43 -2.24
N ILE A 173 3.41 -26.67 -2.99
CA ILE A 173 4.77 -26.75 -2.45
C ILE A 173 5.34 -25.35 -2.43
N ILE A 174 5.63 -24.85 -1.24
CA ILE A 174 6.08 -23.47 -1.05
C ILE A 174 7.46 -23.48 -0.47
N LYS A 175 8.37 -22.83 -1.19
CA LYS A 175 9.72 -22.56 -0.72
C LYS A 175 9.73 -21.21 -0.04
N VAL A 176 10.08 -21.19 1.23
CA VAL A 176 10.09 -19.99 2.05
C VAL A 176 11.41 -19.80 2.78
N ARG A 177 11.80 -18.54 2.98
CA ARG A 177 12.86 -18.14 3.92
C ARG A 177 12.23 -17.59 5.19
N PRO A 178 12.47 -18.19 6.36
CA PRO A 178 12.03 -17.62 7.62
C PRO A 178 12.82 -16.34 7.95
N SER A 179 12.15 -15.38 8.55
CA SER A 179 12.73 -14.16 9.12
C SER A 179 12.64 -14.20 10.64
N ILE A 180 13.44 -13.36 11.31
CA ILE A 180 13.50 -13.20 12.77
C ILE A 180 12.17 -12.80 13.42
N PHE A 181 11.19 -12.32 12.64
CA PHE A 181 9.88 -11.89 13.11
C PHE A 181 8.77 -12.93 12.93
N ASN A 182 9.12 -14.21 12.73
CA ASN A 182 8.15 -15.28 12.36
C ASN A 182 7.37 -14.93 11.07
N ILE A 183 8.00 -14.14 10.20
CA ILE A 183 7.52 -13.79 8.86
C ILE A 183 8.25 -14.68 7.88
N TYR A 184 7.54 -15.19 6.88
CA TYR A 184 8.13 -16.09 5.89
C TYR A 184 8.12 -15.41 4.52
N VAL A 185 9.30 -15.26 3.93
CA VAL A 185 9.47 -14.72 2.60
C VAL A 185 9.27 -15.85 1.60
N VAL A 186 8.30 -15.75 0.73
CA VAL A 186 8.06 -16.76 -0.32
C VAL A 186 9.06 -16.55 -1.44
N GLU A 187 9.85 -17.58 -1.75
CA GLU A 187 10.77 -17.57 -2.88
C GLU A 187 10.13 -18.16 -4.13
N ASN A 188 9.39 -19.24 -3.95
CA ASN A 188 8.78 -19.95 -5.06
C ASN A 188 7.53 -20.70 -4.59
N VAL A 189 6.53 -20.71 -5.44
CA VAL A 189 5.29 -21.46 -5.28
C VAL A 189 5.20 -22.44 -6.45
N LEU A 190 5.26 -23.72 -6.13
CA LEU A 190 5.05 -24.80 -7.08
C LEU A 190 3.72 -25.46 -6.75
N ILE A 191 2.80 -25.43 -7.71
CA ILE A 191 1.53 -26.14 -7.59
C ILE A 191 1.74 -27.54 -8.14
N GLU A 192 1.70 -28.53 -7.26
CA GLU A 192 1.69 -29.94 -7.66
C GLU A 192 0.26 -30.46 -7.58
N SER A 193 -0.24 -30.92 -8.72
CA SER A 193 -1.49 -31.66 -8.81
C SER A 193 -1.16 -33.11 -9.11
N LYS A 194 -1.81 -34.05 -8.42
CA LYS A 194 -1.77 -35.47 -8.83
C LYS A 194 -2.39 -35.71 -10.22
N ASN A 195 -3.11 -34.74 -10.78
CA ASN A 195 -3.84 -34.84 -12.05
C ASN A 195 -3.32 -33.91 -13.17
N LEU A 196 -2.36 -33.02 -12.91
CA LEU A 196 -1.78 -32.21 -14.00
C LEU A 196 -0.74 -33.08 -14.74
N PRO A 197 -0.85 -33.26 -16.07
CA PRO A 197 0.17 -34.00 -16.82
C PRO A 197 1.53 -33.28 -16.68
N LYS A 198 2.58 -34.06 -16.41
CA LYS A 198 3.97 -33.60 -16.36
C LYS A 198 4.47 -33.14 -17.73
#